data_AF-A0A938RRU5-F1
#
_entry.id   AF-A0A938RRU5-F1
#
_cell.length_a   1.000
_cell.length_b   1.000
_cell.length_c   1.000
_cell.angle_alpha   90.00
_cell.angle_beta   90.00
_cell.angle_gamma   90.00
#
_symmetry.space_group_name_H-M   'P 1'
#
loop_
_entity.id
_entity.type
_entity.pdbx_description
1 polymer ?
#
loop_
_entity_poly.entity_id
_entity_poly.type
_entity_poly.pdbx_seq_one_letter_code
_entity_poly.pdbx_strand_id
1 'polypeptide(L)'
;MGYYARDDFFNNPEILARSVEILKGKLTLDWMTCGREDANCRPSHPRRGLTFGDTNVGRYGWDQIPEKIRHNYSMAPRGAVLSPGLPHLGYDINRKSEVWSENAPDLYEESKARHWIPSREVPWEAVEKLDHSPDFERAMAQLYTDLTSMATVLGDIPSKWVWRINQELVELKMWQCTQMFDAAQLADVFRKRAIAGGTGLGRDHAPLGELMKAVFDASTYPCASASGYLLLCGLMQSLMRHMGAVSTNKADETIARFGVQDVTRSIAYGIGHMRYLIATRPHEATAIANHLDEVENSAVGLLGAPIFISSLALITAGNRAGAAAAVPRVMALYRRFANEHAARRRAAGLASEHSPIEAFVRSLEA
;
A
#
# COMPACT_ATOMS: atom_id res chain seq x y z
N MET A 1 -11.39 29.06 13.16
CA MET A 1 -12.23 29.19 11.95
C MET A 1 -11.46 28.56 10.80
N GLY A 2 -12.03 27.59 10.10
CA GLY A 2 -11.46 27.12 8.83
C GLY A 2 -11.50 28.26 7.81
N TYR A 3 -10.41 28.49 7.09
CA TYR A 3 -10.31 29.50 6.04
C TYR A 3 -11.13 29.04 4.84
N TYR A 4 -12.36 29.54 4.67
CA TYR A 4 -13.31 29.01 3.66
C TYR A 4 -13.12 29.60 2.25
N ALA A 5 -12.61 30.84 2.13
CA ALA A 5 -12.16 31.45 0.87
C ALA A 5 -11.52 32.81 1.17
N ARG A 6 -10.67 33.32 0.27
CA ARG A 6 -10.11 34.67 0.36
C ARG A 6 -11.17 35.76 0.10
N ASP A 7 -12.14 35.47 -0.76
CA ASP A 7 -13.13 36.42 -1.26
C ASP A 7 -14.56 35.88 -1.10
N ASP A 8 -15.52 36.79 -0.88
CA ASP A 8 -16.95 36.49 -1.04
C ASP A 8 -17.29 36.57 -2.53
N PHE A 9 -17.21 35.44 -3.23
CA PHE A 9 -17.42 35.39 -4.67
C PHE A 9 -18.83 35.80 -5.10
N PHE A 10 -19.86 35.64 -4.25
CA PHE A 10 -21.24 35.97 -4.60
C PHE A 10 -21.47 37.49 -4.55
N ASN A 11 -20.91 38.16 -3.53
CA ASN A 11 -21.07 39.60 -3.36
C ASN A 11 -19.94 40.42 -3.99
N ASN A 12 -19.04 39.81 -4.77
CA ASN A 12 -17.97 40.51 -5.45
C ASN A 12 -18.48 41.20 -6.74
N PRO A 13 -18.62 42.54 -6.78
CA PRO A 13 -19.19 43.25 -7.92
C PRO A 13 -18.31 43.16 -9.18
N GLU A 14 -16.99 42.97 -9.05
CA GLU A 14 -16.09 42.80 -10.19
C GLU A 14 -16.34 41.47 -10.91
N ILE A 15 -16.55 40.40 -10.14
CA ILE A 15 -16.88 39.07 -10.69
C ILE A 15 -18.23 39.12 -11.39
N LEU A 16 -19.25 39.75 -10.79
CA LEU A 16 -20.58 39.87 -11.38
C LEU A 16 -20.52 40.67 -12.70
N ALA A 17 -19.86 41.83 -12.69
CA ALA A 17 -19.72 42.67 -13.88
C ALA A 17 -18.97 41.94 -15.01
N ARG A 18 -17.84 41.29 -14.70
CA ARG A 18 -17.08 40.49 -15.67
C ARG A 18 -17.92 39.34 -16.23
N SER A 19 -18.67 38.64 -15.39
CA SER A 19 -19.52 37.53 -15.79
C SER A 19 -20.63 37.97 -16.75
N VAL A 20 -21.28 39.10 -16.48
CA VAL A 20 -22.31 39.68 -17.35
C VAL A 20 -21.75 40.00 -18.74
N GLU A 21 -20.57 40.62 -18.83
CA GLU A 21 -19.96 40.95 -20.13
C GLU A 21 -19.53 39.70 -20.91
N ILE A 22 -18.99 38.68 -20.23
CA ILE A 22 -18.66 37.39 -20.85
C ILE A 22 -19.92 36.72 -21.41
N LEU A 23 -21.02 36.70 -20.64
CA LEU A 23 -22.29 36.09 -21.07
C LEU A 23 -22.98 36.85 -22.21
N LYS A 24 -22.64 38.13 -22.41
CA LYS A 24 -23.04 38.91 -23.61
C LYS A 24 -22.16 38.63 -24.84
N GLY A 25 -21.19 37.74 -24.75
CA GLY A 25 -20.30 37.34 -25.84
C GLY A 25 -18.95 38.05 -25.88
N LYS A 26 -18.62 38.93 -24.92
CA LYS A 26 -17.29 39.53 -24.81
C LYS A 26 -16.35 38.61 -24.04
N LEU A 27 -15.90 37.55 -24.70
CA LEU A 27 -15.02 36.55 -24.11
C LEU A 27 -13.63 37.11 -23.81
N THR A 28 -13.07 36.75 -22.65
CA THR A 28 -11.63 36.90 -22.37
C THR A 28 -10.95 35.56 -22.67
N LEU A 29 -10.06 35.53 -23.66
CA LEU A 29 -9.37 34.33 -24.15
C LEU A 29 -7.86 34.34 -23.88
N ASP A 30 -7.42 35.13 -22.90
CA ASP A 30 -6.04 35.25 -22.44
C ASP A 30 -5.41 33.90 -22.04
N TRP A 31 -6.23 32.97 -21.52
CA TRP A 31 -5.82 31.61 -21.20
C TRP A 31 -5.35 30.79 -22.41
N MET A 32 -5.74 31.16 -23.64
CA MET A 32 -5.29 30.46 -24.86
C MET A 32 -3.82 30.72 -25.18
N THR A 33 -3.33 31.92 -24.83
CA THR A 33 -1.97 32.43 -25.08
C THR A 33 -1.09 32.36 -23.84
N CYS A 34 -1.35 31.42 -22.93
CA CYS A 34 -0.50 31.22 -21.76
C CYS A 34 0.90 30.73 -22.18
N GLY A 35 1.93 31.08 -21.40
CA GLY A 35 3.33 30.67 -21.63
C GLY A 35 3.58 29.18 -21.34
N ARG A 36 2.79 28.31 -21.97
CA ARG A 36 2.88 26.86 -21.88
C ARG A 36 4.03 26.34 -22.75
N GLU A 37 4.58 25.19 -22.36
CA GLU A 37 5.44 24.40 -23.22
C GLU A 37 4.56 23.58 -24.17
N ASP A 38 4.86 23.62 -25.47
CA ASP A 38 4.21 22.73 -26.43
C ASP A 38 4.78 21.32 -26.26
N ALA A 39 3.99 20.43 -25.66
CA ALA A 39 4.32 19.03 -25.50
C ALA A 39 3.42 18.15 -26.38
N ASN A 40 4.00 17.09 -26.95
CA ASN A 40 3.28 16.07 -27.68
C ASN A 40 3.78 14.70 -27.22
N CYS A 41 2.87 13.75 -27.04
CA CYS A 41 3.20 12.39 -26.68
C CYS A 41 2.35 11.41 -27.49
N ARG A 42 2.88 10.20 -27.69
CA ARG A 42 2.17 9.09 -28.35
C ARG A 42 2.41 7.82 -27.56
N PRO A 43 1.45 6.87 -27.56
CA PRO A 43 1.67 5.55 -26.99
C PRO A 43 2.94 4.90 -27.55
N SER A 44 3.89 4.54 -26.69
CA SER A 44 5.07 3.76 -27.08
C SER A 44 4.71 2.31 -27.43
N HIS A 45 3.59 1.79 -26.91
CA HIS A 45 3.15 0.42 -27.15
C HIS A 45 1.63 0.32 -27.41
N PRO A 46 1.17 -0.18 -28.59
CA PRO A 46 -0.25 -0.20 -28.96
C PRO A 46 -1.16 -0.93 -27.96
N ARG A 47 -0.69 -2.03 -27.36
CA ARG A 47 -1.48 -2.79 -26.37
C ARG A 47 -1.60 -2.11 -25.00
N ARG A 48 -0.65 -1.23 -24.65
CA ARG A 48 -0.66 -0.55 -23.34
C ARG A 48 -1.41 0.79 -23.39
N GLY A 49 -1.58 1.34 -24.59
CA GLY A 49 -2.15 2.68 -24.75
C GLY A 49 -1.19 3.75 -24.26
N LEU A 50 -1.72 4.95 -24.00
CA LEU A 50 -0.95 6.06 -23.45
C LEU A 50 -0.78 5.90 -21.94
N THR A 51 0.46 5.76 -21.49
CA THR A 51 0.83 5.53 -20.10
C THR A 51 1.53 6.74 -19.49
N PHE A 52 1.73 6.74 -18.17
CA PHE A 52 2.57 7.75 -17.52
C PHE A 52 3.95 7.89 -18.16
N GLY A 53 4.58 6.77 -18.53
CA GLY A 53 5.88 6.75 -19.21
C GLY A 53 5.86 7.55 -20.52
N ASP A 54 4.78 7.46 -21.29
CA ASP A 54 4.65 8.18 -22.55
C ASP A 54 4.44 9.70 -22.34
N THR A 55 3.86 10.08 -21.20
CA THR A 55 3.62 11.48 -20.82
C THR A 55 4.77 12.14 -20.05
N ASN A 56 5.87 11.40 -19.80
CA ASN A 56 7.06 11.89 -19.11
C ASN A 56 7.91 12.79 -20.03
N VAL A 57 7.36 13.93 -20.46
CA VAL A 57 7.97 14.83 -21.43
C VAL A 57 8.08 16.26 -20.90
N GLY A 58 9.21 16.93 -21.18
CA GLY A 58 9.40 18.35 -20.83
C GLY A 58 9.11 18.67 -19.36
N ARG A 59 8.42 19.79 -19.11
CA ARG A 59 7.94 20.21 -17.78
C ARG A 59 6.89 19.29 -17.15
N TYR A 60 6.31 18.36 -17.91
CA TYR A 60 5.38 17.37 -17.38
C TYR A 60 6.10 16.17 -16.77
N GLY A 61 7.38 15.97 -17.09
CA GLY A 61 8.13 14.80 -16.66
C GLY A 61 8.52 14.81 -15.19
N TRP A 62 8.51 13.63 -14.55
CA TRP A 62 8.94 13.49 -13.16
C TRP A 62 10.46 13.57 -12.98
N ASP A 63 11.21 13.43 -14.07
CA ASP A 63 12.68 13.61 -14.10
C ASP A 63 13.08 15.06 -13.81
N GLN A 64 12.17 16.02 -14.06
CA GLN A 64 12.40 17.44 -13.83
C GLN A 64 11.98 17.89 -12.43
N ILE A 65 11.42 17.00 -11.60
CA ILE A 65 10.96 17.35 -10.25
C ILE A 65 12.19 17.62 -9.38
N PRO A 66 12.34 18.82 -8.78
CA PRO A 66 13.42 19.09 -7.86
C PRO A 66 13.27 18.27 -6.59
N GLU A 67 14.40 17.94 -5.93
CA GLU A 67 14.37 17.21 -4.66
C GLU A 67 13.49 17.89 -3.60
N LYS A 68 13.43 19.22 -3.57
CA LYS A 68 12.47 19.95 -2.73
C LYS A 68 11.62 20.88 -3.58
N ILE A 69 10.32 20.61 -3.62
CA ILE A 69 9.33 21.45 -4.30
C ILE A 69 9.05 22.67 -3.42
N ARG A 70 9.23 23.86 -3.98
CA ARG A 70 9.05 25.15 -3.28
C ARG A 70 8.23 26.18 -4.07
N HIS A 71 7.83 25.84 -5.29
CA HIS A 71 7.24 26.80 -6.22
C HIS A 71 5.74 26.60 -6.42
N ASN A 72 5.23 25.39 -6.16
CA ASN A 72 3.81 25.05 -6.29
C ASN A 72 3.30 24.40 -5.00
N TYR A 73 2.28 25.03 -4.41
CA TYR A 73 1.56 24.53 -3.24
C TYR A 73 0.05 24.50 -3.47
N SER A 74 -0.38 24.59 -4.72
CA SER A 74 -1.77 24.62 -5.15
C SER A 74 -2.19 23.26 -5.73
N MET A 75 -3.46 23.12 -6.14
CA MET A 75 -3.90 21.97 -6.94
C MET A 75 -3.43 22.00 -8.40
N ALA A 76 -2.69 23.04 -8.83
CA ALA A 76 -2.24 23.14 -10.22
C ALA A 76 -1.42 21.90 -10.59
N PRO A 77 -1.79 21.15 -11.65
CA PRO A 77 -1.05 19.99 -12.11
C PRO A 77 0.39 20.35 -12.47
N ARG A 78 1.32 19.39 -12.30
CA ARG A 78 2.71 19.54 -12.75
C ARG A 78 2.74 19.95 -14.23
N GLY A 79 3.54 20.97 -14.56
CA GLY A 79 3.67 21.52 -15.91
C GLY A 79 2.62 22.58 -16.28
N ALA A 80 1.58 22.79 -15.47
CA ALA A 80 0.63 23.88 -15.70
C ALA A 80 1.26 25.25 -15.42
N VAL A 81 0.78 26.29 -16.13
CA VAL A 81 1.17 27.68 -15.86
C VAL A 81 0.57 28.11 -14.51
N LEU A 82 1.42 28.52 -13.58
CA LEU A 82 1.00 28.96 -12.25
C LEU A 82 0.63 30.44 -12.27
N SER A 83 -0.67 30.73 -12.21
CA SER A 83 -1.15 32.09 -12.07
C SER A 83 -0.82 32.68 -10.68
N PRO A 84 -0.59 33.99 -10.56
CA PRO A 84 -0.47 34.64 -9.26
C PRO A 84 -1.73 34.45 -8.42
N GLY A 85 -1.56 34.31 -7.10
CA GLY A 85 -2.68 34.25 -6.15
C GLY A 85 -3.37 32.89 -6.03
N LEU A 86 -2.81 31.81 -6.60
CA LEU A 86 -3.32 30.45 -6.39
C LEU A 86 -3.38 30.09 -4.89
N PRO A 87 -4.42 29.36 -4.45
CA PRO A 87 -4.57 28.98 -3.05
C PRO A 87 -3.49 27.97 -2.64
N HIS A 88 -2.95 28.17 -1.44
CA HIS A 88 -2.01 27.25 -0.81
C HIS A 88 -2.78 26.16 -0.06
N LEU A 89 -2.53 24.89 -0.38
CA LEU A 89 -3.25 23.75 0.20
C LEU A 89 -2.60 23.12 1.42
N GLY A 90 -1.42 23.60 1.82
CA GLY A 90 -0.82 23.17 3.09
C GLY A 90 -0.07 21.84 3.02
N TYR A 91 0.34 21.40 1.82
CA TYR A 91 1.20 20.23 1.67
C TYR A 91 2.45 20.37 2.54
N ASP A 92 2.77 19.35 3.32
CA ASP A 92 3.98 19.32 4.16
C ASP A 92 4.99 18.26 3.69
N ILE A 93 4.58 17.27 2.89
CA ILE A 93 5.49 16.38 2.17
C ILE A 93 5.81 16.99 0.80
N ASN A 94 6.91 17.73 0.76
CA ASN A 94 7.37 18.47 -0.43
C ASN A 94 8.72 17.99 -0.97
N ARG A 95 9.28 16.95 -0.36
CA ARG A 95 10.55 16.37 -0.80
C ARG A 95 10.30 15.13 -1.62
N LYS A 96 10.94 15.04 -2.79
CA LYS A 96 10.81 13.88 -3.68
C LYS A 96 11.33 12.64 -2.96
N SER A 97 12.50 12.70 -2.32
CA SER A 97 13.08 11.55 -1.60
C SER A 97 12.23 10.99 -0.48
N GLU A 98 11.31 11.76 0.09
CA GLU A 98 10.49 11.33 1.23
C GLU A 98 9.43 10.30 0.83
N VAL A 99 9.07 10.21 -0.47
CA VAL A 99 7.99 9.34 -0.96
C VAL A 99 8.28 8.66 -2.30
N TRP A 100 9.26 9.12 -3.08
CA TRP A 100 9.43 8.68 -4.46
C TRP A 100 10.00 7.27 -4.57
N SER A 101 9.55 6.55 -5.58
CA SER A 101 10.16 5.31 -6.07
C SER A 101 10.13 5.31 -7.59
N GLU A 102 11.22 4.93 -8.25
CA GLU A 102 11.31 4.96 -9.73
C GLU A 102 10.30 4.03 -10.41
N ASN A 103 9.88 2.95 -9.73
CA ASN A 103 8.88 2.02 -10.26
C ASN A 103 7.43 2.46 -9.98
N ALA A 104 7.18 3.55 -9.26
CA ALA A 104 5.81 3.95 -8.90
C ALA A 104 4.89 4.19 -10.12
N PRO A 105 5.33 4.86 -11.20
CA PRO A 105 4.50 5.03 -12.40
C PRO A 105 4.14 3.69 -13.05
N ASP A 106 5.12 2.79 -13.19
CA ASP A 106 4.90 1.46 -13.77
C ASP A 106 3.98 0.59 -12.92
N LEU A 107 4.13 0.63 -11.59
CA LEU A 107 3.26 -0.09 -10.67
C LEU A 107 1.82 0.41 -10.73
N TYR A 108 1.61 1.71 -10.91
CA TYR A 108 0.28 2.27 -11.14
C TYR A 108 -0.33 1.75 -12.45
N GLU A 109 0.44 1.73 -13.54
CA GLU A 109 -0.04 1.17 -14.81
C GLU A 109 -0.31 -0.34 -14.73
N GLU A 110 0.56 -1.09 -14.07
CA GLU A 110 0.39 -2.53 -13.85
C GLU A 110 -0.90 -2.82 -13.06
N SER A 111 -1.18 -2.04 -12.01
CA SER A 111 -2.35 -2.28 -11.16
C SER A 111 -3.67 -2.21 -11.92
N LYS A 112 -3.78 -1.28 -12.89
CA LYS A 112 -4.94 -1.18 -13.78
C LYS A 112 -5.01 -2.37 -14.74
N ALA A 113 -3.88 -2.77 -15.32
CA ALA A 113 -3.82 -3.83 -16.32
C ALA A 113 -4.06 -5.23 -15.73
N ARG A 114 -3.68 -5.45 -14.47
CA ARG A 114 -3.81 -6.74 -13.74
C ARG A 114 -4.84 -6.68 -12.63
N HIS A 115 -5.75 -5.71 -12.68
CA HIS A 115 -6.85 -5.61 -11.74
C HIS A 115 -7.74 -6.85 -11.82
N TRP A 116 -8.20 -7.31 -10.67
CA TRP A 116 -9.03 -8.48 -10.50
C TRP A 116 -10.28 -8.10 -9.69
N ILE A 117 -11.38 -8.83 -9.85
CA ILE A 117 -12.66 -8.54 -9.19
C ILE A 117 -13.01 -9.71 -8.25
N PRO A 118 -12.75 -9.59 -6.93
CA PRO A 118 -12.90 -10.71 -6.01
C PRO A 118 -14.29 -11.35 -5.99
N SER A 119 -15.35 -10.55 -6.14
CA SER A 119 -16.73 -11.03 -6.16
C SER A 119 -17.07 -11.91 -7.36
N ARG A 120 -16.32 -11.83 -8.47
CA ARG A 120 -16.62 -12.54 -9.72
C ARG A 120 -15.57 -13.58 -10.08
N GLU A 121 -14.31 -13.31 -9.77
CA GLU A 121 -13.19 -14.14 -10.22
C GLU A 121 -12.79 -15.20 -9.19
N VAL A 122 -13.21 -15.06 -7.93
CA VAL A 122 -13.12 -16.15 -6.95
C VAL A 122 -14.26 -17.13 -7.21
N PRO A 123 -13.99 -18.43 -7.45
CA PRO A 123 -15.03 -19.45 -7.62
C PRO A 123 -15.63 -19.84 -6.26
N TRP A 124 -16.51 -19.00 -5.72
CA TRP A 124 -17.10 -19.14 -4.39
C TRP A 124 -17.85 -20.45 -4.18
N GLU A 125 -18.41 -21.05 -5.24
CA GLU A 125 -19.04 -22.37 -5.19
C GLU A 125 -18.06 -23.49 -4.79
N ALA A 126 -16.75 -23.27 -4.95
CA ALA A 126 -15.74 -24.20 -4.47
C ALA A 126 -15.63 -24.22 -2.94
N VAL A 127 -16.05 -23.14 -2.25
CA VAL A 127 -16.08 -23.08 -0.78
C VAL A 127 -17.24 -23.91 -0.23
N GLU A 128 -18.42 -23.83 -0.85
CA GLU A 128 -19.63 -24.54 -0.41
C GLU A 128 -19.55 -26.06 -0.54
N LYS A 129 -18.71 -26.55 -1.47
CA LYS A 129 -18.60 -27.98 -1.82
C LYS A 129 -17.62 -28.77 -0.96
N LEU A 130 -16.96 -28.13 0.01
CA LEU A 130 -15.90 -28.76 0.80
C LEU A 130 -16.44 -29.41 2.06
N ASP A 131 -16.08 -30.67 2.28
CA ASP A 131 -16.28 -31.39 3.55
C ASP A 131 -15.15 -31.04 4.53
N HIS A 132 -14.96 -29.75 4.78
CA HIS A 132 -13.96 -29.29 5.73
C HIS A 132 -14.40 -29.55 7.17
N SER A 133 -13.43 -29.90 8.02
CA SER A 133 -13.68 -29.98 9.45
C SER A 133 -14.14 -28.62 10.00
N PRO A 134 -15.14 -28.57 10.91
CA PRO A 134 -15.54 -27.33 11.58
C PRO A 134 -14.38 -26.62 12.28
N ASP A 135 -13.39 -27.36 12.78
CA ASP A 135 -12.19 -26.77 13.39
C ASP A 135 -11.29 -26.08 12.36
N PHE A 136 -11.20 -26.62 11.14
CA PHE A 136 -10.44 -26.02 10.05
C PHE A 136 -11.08 -24.71 9.60
N GLU A 137 -12.40 -24.69 9.35
CA GLU A 137 -13.09 -23.45 8.95
C GLU A 137 -13.00 -22.37 10.03
N ARG A 138 -13.06 -22.73 11.32
CA ARG A 138 -12.83 -21.78 12.42
C ARG A 138 -11.41 -21.21 12.41
N ALA A 139 -10.41 -22.04 12.11
CA ALA A 139 -9.03 -21.58 12.00
C ALA A 139 -8.82 -20.67 10.78
N MET A 140 -9.40 -21.02 9.62
CA MET A 140 -9.40 -20.18 8.42
C MET A 140 -10.08 -18.84 8.68
N ALA A 141 -11.26 -18.85 9.32
CA ALA A 141 -11.96 -17.64 9.71
C ALA A 141 -11.14 -16.76 10.65
N GLN A 142 -10.44 -17.35 11.62
CA GLN A 142 -9.54 -16.62 12.49
C GLN A 142 -8.40 -15.96 11.70
N LEU A 143 -7.71 -16.70 10.83
CA LEU A 143 -6.62 -16.15 10.03
C LEU A 143 -7.12 -15.06 9.07
N TYR A 144 -8.27 -15.25 8.42
CA TYR A 144 -8.86 -14.22 7.56
C TYR A 144 -9.35 -13.00 8.32
N THR A 145 -9.73 -13.14 9.59
CA THR A 145 -10.03 -11.99 10.45
C THR A 145 -8.76 -11.19 10.69
N ASP A 146 -7.66 -11.85 11.02
CA ASP A 146 -6.36 -11.21 11.19
C ASP A 146 -5.91 -10.51 9.89
N LEU A 147 -6.01 -11.20 8.74
CA LEU A 147 -5.67 -10.64 7.43
C LEU A 147 -6.55 -9.46 7.02
N THR A 148 -7.83 -9.45 7.41
CA THR A 148 -8.74 -8.32 7.18
C THR A 148 -8.27 -7.08 7.95
N SER A 149 -7.88 -7.25 9.22
CA SER A 149 -7.32 -6.15 10.02
C SER A 149 -6.01 -5.63 9.42
N MET A 150 -5.11 -6.53 9.00
CA MET A 150 -3.86 -6.16 8.33
C MET A 150 -4.10 -5.38 7.03
N ALA A 151 -5.01 -5.86 6.18
CA ALA A 151 -5.37 -5.20 4.93
C ALA A 151 -5.98 -3.81 5.17
N THR A 152 -6.83 -3.67 6.19
CA THR A 152 -7.44 -2.39 6.54
C THR A 152 -6.38 -1.36 6.93
N VAL A 153 -5.45 -1.73 7.82
CA VAL A 153 -4.34 -0.84 8.22
C VAL A 153 -3.45 -0.47 7.04
N LEU A 154 -3.18 -1.40 6.12
CA LEU A 154 -2.43 -1.10 4.90
C LEU A 154 -3.14 -0.10 3.99
N GLY A 155 -4.48 -0.03 4.00
CA GLY A 155 -5.26 1.00 3.31
C GLY A 155 -5.23 2.35 4.05
N ASP A 156 -5.17 2.32 5.38
CA ASP A 156 -5.14 3.51 6.21
C ASP A 156 -3.78 4.24 6.19
N ILE A 157 -2.68 3.53 5.94
CA ILE A 157 -1.35 4.16 5.76
C ILE A 157 -1.38 5.21 4.63
N PRO A 158 -1.63 4.86 3.35
CA PRO A 158 -1.69 5.85 2.28
C PRO A 158 -2.80 6.89 2.51
N SER A 159 -3.92 6.56 3.15
CA SER A 159 -4.99 7.54 3.43
C SER A 159 -4.52 8.66 4.38
N LYS A 160 -3.67 8.33 5.37
CA LYS A 160 -3.04 9.29 6.30
C LYS A 160 -2.14 10.31 5.60
N TRP A 161 -1.49 9.92 4.50
CA TRP A 161 -0.38 10.68 3.90
C TRP A 161 -0.68 11.26 2.50
N VAL A 162 -1.58 10.68 1.72
CA VAL A 162 -1.75 11.04 0.29
C VAL A 162 -2.06 12.52 0.05
N TRP A 163 -2.89 13.15 0.90
CA TRP A 163 -3.26 14.55 0.74
C TRP A 163 -2.14 15.51 1.13
N ARG A 164 -1.23 15.07 2.02
CA ARG A 164 -0.06 15.82 2.51
C ARG A 164 1.05 15.94 1.46
N ILE A 165 1.05 15.05 0.47
CA ILE A 165 2.00 15.01 -0.62
C ILE A 165 1.71 16.10 -1.64
N ASN A 166 2.76 16.84 -1.99
CA ASN A 166 2.72 17.88 -2.99
C ASN A 166 2.11 17.38 -4.31
N GLN A 167 1.22 18.17 -4.91
CA GLN A 167 0.48 17.81 -6.12
C GLN A 167 1.37 17.51 -7.32
N GLU A 168 2.60 18.04 -7.36
CA GLU A 168 3.54 17.74 -8.44
C GLU A 168 4.03 16.29 -8.43
N LEU A 169 3.88 15.55 -7.33
CA LEU A 169 4.21 14.12 -7.26
C LEU A 169 2.98 13.27 -7.64
N VAL A 170 2.35 13.59 -8.78
CA VAL A 170 1.05 13.05 -9.18
C VAL A 170 1.06 11.52 -9.33
N GLU A 171 2.13 10.93 -9.86
CA GLU A 171 2.27 9.48 -10.02
C GLU A 171 2.23 8.78 -8.67
N LEU A 172 2.83 9.39 -7.64
CA LEU A 172 2.85 8.85 -6.29
C LEU A 172 1.50 8.97 -5.62
N LYS A 173 0.78 10.07 -5.84
CA LYS A 173 -0.59 10.22 -5.33
C LYS A 173 -1.51 9.19 -5.97
N MET A 174 -1.43 8.99 -7.29
CA MET A 174 -2.21 7.98 -7.99
C MET A 174 -1.84 6.55 -7.53
N TRP A 175 -0.55 6.26 -7.38
CA TRP A 175 -0.08 4.99 -6.83
C TRP A 175 -0.58 4.73 -5.40
N GLN A 176 -0.59 5.74 -4.53
CA GLN A 176 -1.13 5.58 -3.17
C GLN A 176 -2.65 5.32 -3.17
N CYS A 177 -3.40 5.98 -4.06
CA CYS A 177 -4.82 5.66 -4.25
C CYS A 177 -5.02 4.22 -4.71
N THR A 178 -4.17 3.71 -5.60
CA THR A 178 -4.17 2.28 -5.99
C THR A 178 -3.90 1.38 -4.79
N GLN A 179 -2.91 1.69 -3.95
CA GLN A 179 -2.63 0.89 -2.75
C GLN A 179 -3.83 0.86 -1.79
N MET A 180 -4.54 1.97 -1.62
CA MET A 180 -5.79 2.02 -0.86
C MET A 180 -6.85 1.08 -1.47
N PHE A 181 -6.98 1.09 -2.80
CA PHE A 181 -7.96 0.28 -3.51
C PHE A 181 -7.62 -1.22 -3.48
N ASP A 182 -6.35 -1.59 -3.63
CA ASP A 182 -5.88 -2.97 -3.48
C ASP A 182 -6.10 -3.46 -2.04
N ALA A 183 -5.76 -2.64 -1.03
CA ALA A 183 -5.99 -2.95 0.38
C ALA A 183 -7.48 -3.15 0.70
N ALA A 184 -8.37 -2.30 0.15
CA ALA A 184 -9.81 -2.44 0.32
C ALA A 184 -10.36 -3.74 -0.30
N GLN A 185 -9.86 -4.14 -1.46
CA GLN A 185 -10.22 -5.42 -2.09
C GLN A 185 -9.74 -6.62 -1.29
N LEU A 186 -8.51 -6.56 -0.75
CA LEU A 186 -7.98 -7.60 0.13
C LEU A 186 -8.84 -7.74 1.39
N ALA A 187 -9.16 -6.62 2.05
CA ALA A 187 -10.04 -6.63 3.22
C ALA A 187 -11.43 -7.21 2.89
N ASP A 188 -12.00 -6.84 1.75
CA ASP A 188 -13.29 -7.35 1.27
C ASP A 188 -13.26 -8.87 1.04
N VAL A 189 -12.27 -9.38 0.29
CA VAL A 189 -12.21 -10.81 -0.05
C VAL A 189 -11.91 -11.69 1.17
N PHE A 190 -11.04 -11.24 2.07
CA PHE A 190 -10.74 -11.97 3.31
C PHE A 190 -11.95 -12.04 4.22
N ARG A 191 -12.65 -10.91 4.40
CA ARG A 191 -13.90 -10.88 5.15
C ARG A 191 -14.96 -11.79 4.55
N LYS A 192 -15.13 -11.75 3.22
CA LYS A 192 -16.07 -12.63 2.51
C LYS A 192 -15.75 -14.09 2.73
N ARG A 193 -14.48 -14.49 2.60
CA ARG A 193 -14.07 -15.89 2.75
C ARG A 193 -14.26 -16.41 4.18
N ALA A 194 -14.00 -15.60 5.20
CA ALA A 194 -14.29 -15.96 6.59
C ALA A 194 -15.79 -16.24 6.82
N ILE A 195 -16.67 -15.45 6.20
CA ILE A 195 -18.13 -15.61 6.33
C ILE A 195 -18.65 -16.77 5.47
N ALA A 196 -18.15 -16.92 4.25
CA ALA A 196 -18.57 -17.96 3.31
C ALA A 196 -18.28 -19.39 3.83
N GLY A 197 -17.30 -19.56 4.71
CA GLY A 197 -17.01 -20.82 5.41
C GLY A 197 -18.05 -21.22 6.46
N GLY A 198 -19.08 -20.41 6.73
CA GLY A 198 -20.16 -20.71 7.66
C GLY A 198 -19.85 -20.48 9.14
N THR A 199 -18.61 -20.13 9.48
CA THR A 199 -18.18 -19.85 10.87
C THR A 199 -18.32 -18.38 11.27
N GLY A 200 -18.34 -17.46 10.29
CA GLY A 200 -18.26 -16.03 10.53
C GLY A 200 -16.84 -15.55 10.84
N LEU A 201 -16.71 -14.34 11.37
CA LEU A 201 -15.40 -13.79 11.77
C LEU A 201 -14.90 -14.42 13.07
N GLY A 202 -13.59 -14.52 13.18
CA GLY A 202 -12.88 -14.92 14.39
C GLY A 202 -12.80 -13.78 15.42
N ARG A 203 -11.90 -13.95 16.39
CA ARG A 203 -11.71 -13.02 17.51
C ARG A 203 -10.54 -12.10 17.27
N ASP A 204 -10.70 -10.81 17.54
CA ASP A 204 -9.56 -9.90 17.63
C ASP A 204 -8.66 -10.23 18.85
N HIS A 205 -7.40 -9.83 18.79
CA HIS A 205 -6.43 -10.10 19.85
C HIS A 205 -5.33 -9.05 19.96
N ALA A 206 -4.90 -8.81 21.20
CA ALA A 206 -3.95 -7.75 21.55
C ALA A 206 -2.62 -7.81 20.78
N PRO A 207 -1.97 -8.98 20.58
CA PRO A 207 -0.72 -9.04 19.82
C PRO A 207 -0.83 -8.52 18.38
N LEU A 208 -1.94 -8.81 17.69
CA LEU A 208 -2.20 -8.23 16.36
C LEU A 208 -2.42 -6.73 16.46
N GLY A 209 -3.24 -6.27 17.42
CA GLY A 209 -3.51 -4.86 17.64
C GLY A 209 -2.25 -4.03 17.92
N GLU A 210 -1.29 -4.54 18.69
CA GLU A 210 -0.01 -3.90 18.95
C GLU A 210 0.85 -3.76 17.68
N LEU A 211 0.91 -4.80 16.83
CA LEU A 211 1.59 -4.71 15.54
C LEU A 211 0.92 -3.68 14.62
N MET A 212 -0.41 -3.70 14.53
CA MET A 212 -1.17 -2.75 13.72
C MET A 212 -0.93 -1.30 14.17
N LYS A 213 -0.96 -1.07 15.48
CA LYS A 213 -0.66 0.23 16.07
C LYS A 213 0.76 0.68 15.75
N ALA A 214 1.76 -0.19 15.92
CA ALA A 214 3.16 0.13 15.65
C ALA A 214 3.40 0.55 14.19
N VAL A 215 2.70 -0.09 13.24
CA VAL A 215 2.76 0.29 11.81
C VAL A 215 2.03 1.61 11.55
N PHE A 216 0.82 1.79 12.08
CA PHE A 216 -0.02 2.97 11.81
C PHE A 216 0.51 4.26 12.45
N ASP A 217 1.08 4.17 13.65
CA ASP A 217 1.58 5.30 14.43
C ASP A 217 2.96 5.79 13.99
N ALA A 218 3.53 5.22 12.91
CA ALA A 218 4.76 5.72 12.32
C ALA A 218 4.72 7.24 12.13
N SER A 219 5.78 7.90 12.61
CA SER A 219 5.87 9.37 12.75
C SER A 219 6.20 10.08 11.44
N THR A 220 6.80 9.38 10.49
CA THR A 220 7.17 9.87 9.16
C THR A 220 6.68 8.91 8.07
N TYR A 221 6.51 9.41 6.85
CA TYR A 221 6.13 8.56 5.73
C TYR A 221 7.18 7.46 5.42
N PRO A 222 8.51 7.74 5.43
CA PRO A 222 9.51 6.68 5.26
C PRO A 222 9.37 5.53 6.25
N CYS A 223 9.16 5.83 7.54
CA CYS A 223 8.94 4.83 8.57
C CYS A 223 7.67 4.01 8.28
N ALA A 224 6.56 4.68 7.94
CA ALA A 224 5.29 4.03 7.58
C ALA A 224 5.42 3.13 6.34
N SER A 225 6.15 3.60 5.32
CA SER A 225 6.42 2.86 4.09
C SER A 225 7.29 1.63 4.36
N ALA A 226 8.30 1.75 5.23
CA ALA A 226 9.18 0.64 5.58
C ALA A 226 8.41 -0.45 6.35
N SER A 227 7.71 -0.08 7.43
CA SER A 227 6.97 -1.02 8.27
C SER A 227 5.74 -1.61 7.57
N GLY A 228 4.99 -0.80 6.82
CA GLY A 228 3.84 -1.25 6.04
C GLY A 228 4.24 -2.17 4.89
N TYR A 229 5.14 -1.71 4.01
CA TYR A 229 5.37 -2.40 2.73
C TYR A 229 6.50 -3.42 2.74
N LEU A 230 7.51 -3.31 3.63
CA LEU A 230 8.55 -4.33 3.75
C LEU A 230 8.14 -5.44 4.71
N LEU A 231 7.63 -5.07 5.89
CA LEU A 231 7.30 -6.01 6.95
C LEU A 231 5.86 -6.53 6.83
N LEU A 232 4.84 -5.67 6.94
CA LEU A 232 3.45 -6.12 7.01
C LEU A 232 2.96 -6.77 5.70
N CYS A 233 3.20 -6.13 4.55
CA CYS A 233 2.95 -6.78 3.25
C CYS A 233 3.78 -8.05 3.06
N GLY A 234 5.02 -8.10 3.56
CA GLY A 234 5.88 -9.28 3.52
C GLY A 234 5.33 -10.45 4.33
N LEU A 235 4.75 -10.18 5.50
CA LEU A 235 4.06 -11.17 6.33
C LEU A 235 2.82 -11.68 5.61
N MET A 236 1.94 -10.78 5.13
CA MET A 236 0.75 -11.17 4.37
C MET A 236 1.11 -11.99 3.13
N GLN A 237 2.15 -11.62 2.39
CA GLN A 237 2.63 -12.40 1.24
C GLN A 237 3.02 -13.82 1.64
N SER A 238 3.75 -13.97 2.76
CA SER A 238 4.19 -15.28 3.26
C SER A 238 2.99 -16.14 3.68
N LEU A 239 2.02 -15.54 4.39
CA LEU A 239 0.78 -16.20 4.80
C LEU A 239 -0.05 -16.63 3.60
N MET A 240 -0.25 -15.77 2.61
CA MET A 240 -1.03 -16.10 1.40
C MET A 240 -0.36 -17.18 0.55
N ARG A 241 0.97 -17.14 0.39
CA ARG A 241 1.69 -18.23 -0.28
C ARG A 241 1.52 -19.55 0.45
N HIS A 242 1.57 -19.53 1.78
CA HIS A 242 1.33 -20.72 2.60
C HIS A 242 -0.09 -21.24 2.44
N MET A 243 -1.10 -20.37 2.58
CA MET A 243 -2.51 -20.70 2.36
C MET A 243 -2.73 -21.30 0.97
N GLY A 244 -2.17 -20.70 -0.08
CA GLY A 244 -2.27 -21.23 -1.44
C GLY A 244 -1.61 -22.61 -1.59
N ALA A 245 -0.50 -22.86 -0.89
CA ALA A 245 0.21 -24.14 -0.94
C ALA A 245 -0.49 -25.27 -0.18
N VAL A 246 -1.27 -24.95 0.85
CA VAL A 246 -2.04 -25.94 1.63
C VAL A 246 -3.52 -25.99 1.24
N SER A 247 -3.93 -25.12 0.32
CA SER A 247 -5.31 -25.05 -0.16
C SER A 247 -5.72 -26.34 -0.85
N THR A 248 -6.96 -26.74 -0.60
CA THR A 248 -7.64 -27.90 -1.20
C THR A 248 -8.69 -27.49 -2.22
N ASN A 249 -8.88 -26.19 -2.45
CA ASN A 249 -9.97 -25.67 -3.26
C ASN A 249 -9.57 -24.47 -4.12
N LYS A 250 -10.30 -24.30 -5.23
CA LYS A 250 -9.98 -23.28 -6.21
C LYS A 250 -10.21 -21.85 -5.68
N ALA A 251 -11.11 -21.64 -4.73
CA ALA A 251 -11.39 -20.31 -4.19
C ALA A 251 -10.17 -19.79 -3.41
N ASP A 252 -9.69 -20.56 -2.44
CA ASP A 252 -8.56 -20.19 -1.58
C ASP A 252 -7.25 -20.08 -2.39
N GLU A 253 -7.03 -20.97 -3.37
CA GLU A 253 -5.92 -20.83 -4.34
C GLU A 253 -5.99 -19.51 -5.12
N THR A 254 -7.19 -19.11 -5.55
CA THR A 254 -7.40 -17.91 -6.35
C THR A 254 -7.19 -16.65 -5.52
N ILE A 255 -7.73 -16.62 -4.30
CA ILE A 255 -7.52 -15.55 -3.31
C ILE A 255 -6.02 -15.42 -3.02
N ALA A 256 -5.34 -16.53 -2.73
CA ALA A 256 -3.90 -16.51 -2.46
C ALA A 256 -3.09 -15.97 -3.65
N ARG A 257 -3.39 -16.41 -4.87
CA ARG A 257 -2.67 -15.98 -6.08
C ARG A 257 -2.80 -14.49 -6.32
N PHE A 258 -4.03 -13.97 -6.34
CA PHE A 258 -4.26 -12.54 -6.60
C PHE A 258 -3.83 -11.68 -5.42
N GLY A 259 -4.05 -12.14 -4.18
CA GLY A 259 -3.57 -11.42 -3.01
C GLY A 259 -2.06 -11.29 -2.97
N VAL A 260 -1.32 -12.36 -3.32
CA VAL A 260 0.14 -12.29 -3.51
C VAL A 260 0.51 -11.29 -4.59
N GLN A 261 -0.21 -11.24 -5.72
CA GLN A 261 0.04 -10.27 -6.78
C GLN A 261 -0.03 -8.83 -6.24
N ASP A 262 -1.08 -8.50 -5.50
CA ASP A 262 -1.34 -7.15 -5.00
C ASP A 262 -0.28 -6.70 -3.99
N VAL A 263 -0.03 -7.51 -2.96
CA VAL A 263 0.99 -7.16 -1.95
C VAL A 263 2.40 -7.17 -2.53
N THR A 264 2.67 -7.91 -3.61
CA THR A 264 3.98 -7.88 -4.29
C THR A 264 4.24 -6.52 -4.91
N ARG A 265 3.23 -5.86 -5.49
CA ARG A 265 3.39 -4.50 -6.01
C ARG A 265 3.73 -3.51 -4.90
N SER A 266 3.03 -3.59 -3.76
CA SER A 266 3.35 -2.77 -2.57
C SER A 266 4.76 -3.02 -2.04
N ILE A 267 5.20 -4.28 -1.94
CA ILE A 267 6.59 -4.62 -1.55
C ILE A 267 7.60 -4.02 -2.54
N ALA A 268 7.34 -4.13 -3.85
CA ALA A 268 8.22 -3.59 -4.88
C ALA A 268 8.35 -2.06 -4.77
N TYR A 269 7.24 -1.37 -4.48
CA TYR A 269 7.27 0.05 -4.15
C TYR A 269 8.10 0.32 -2.88
N GLY A 270 7.85 -0.40 -1.78
CA GLY A 270 8.57 -0.22 -0.52
C GLY A 270 10.08 -0.36 -0.66
N ILE A 271 10.55 -1.37 -1.40
CA ILE A 271 11.98 -1.57 -1.69
C ILE A 271 12.52 -0.40 -2.53
N GLY A 272 11.84 -0.03 -3.61
CA GLY A 272 12.28 1.05 -4.49
C GLY A 272 12.32 2.40 -3.79
N HIS A 273 11.33 2.68 -2.95
CA HIS A 273 11.25 3.89 -2.14
C HIS A 273 12.42 3.98 -1.15
N MET A 274 12.67 2.93 -0.37
CA MET A 274 13.80 2.93 0.57
C MET A 274 15.15 3.05 -0.15
N ARG A 275 15.32 2.40 -1.31
CA ARG A 275 16.53 2.57 -2.13
C ARG A 275 16.72 4.02 -2.58
N TYR A 276 15.67 4.66 -3.09
CA TYR A 276 15.73 6.05 -3.54
C TYR A 276 16.03 7.00 -2.37
N LEU A 277 15.34 6.81 -1.24
CA LEU A 277 15.54 7.60 -0.04
C LEU A 277 16.96 7.47 0.49
N ILE A 278 17.49 6.26 0.65
CA ILE A 278 18.83 6.05 1.22
C ILE A 278 19.92 6.52 0.26
N ALA A 279 19.74 6.36 -1.05
CA ALA A 279 20.67 6.91 -2.03
C ALA A 279 20.74 8.45 -1.96
N THR A 280 19.61 9.11 -1.70
CA THR A 280 19.51 10.57 -1.64
C THR A 280 19.86 11.12 -0.24
N ARG A 281 19.52 10.38 0.81
CA ARG A 281 19.59 10.77 2.22
C ARG A 281 20.12 9.61 3.08
N PRO A 282 21.40 9.25 2.96
CA PRO A 282 21.97 8.10 3.69
C PRO A 282 21.84 8.20 5.21
N HIS A 283 21.83 9.43 5.75
CA HIS A 283 21.70 9.70 7.19
C HIS A 283 20.37 9.22 7.80
N GLU A 284 19.34 8.95 7.00
CA GLU A 284 18.07 8.41 7.51
C GLU A 284 18.07 6.90 7.71
N ALA A 285 19.04 6.18 7.12
CA ALA A 285 19.06 4.72 7.12
C ALA A 285 19.01 4.14 8.55
N THR A 286 19.80 4.71 9.48
CA THR A 286 19.82 4.27 10.88
C THR A 286 18.47 4.48 11.58
N ALA A 287 17.85 5.65 11.40
CA ALA A 287 16.56 5.95 12.05
C ALA A 287 15.45 5.00 11.55
N ILE A 288 15.41 4.73 10.24
CA ILE A 288 14.43 3.83 9.63
C ILE A 288 14.71 2.37 10.03
N ALA A 289 15.98 1.96 10.08
CA ALA A 289 16.36 0.63 10.52
C ALA A 289 15.96 0.38 11.99
N ASN A 290 16.18 1.36 12.88
CA ASN A 290 15.76 1.28 14.27
C ASN A 290 14.23 1.21 14.40
N HIS A 291 13.50 2.03 13.64
CA HIS A 291 12.04 1.94 13.60
C HIS A 291 11.57 0.56 13.14
N LEU A 292 12.18 -0.01 12.11
CA LEU A 292 11.87 -1.38 11.68
C LEU A 292 12.15 -2.39 12.78
N ASP A 293 13.27 -2.29 13.50
CA ASP A 293 13.57 -3.18 14.63
C ASP A 293 12.51 -3.09 15.73
N GLU A 294 12.00 -1.88 16.04
CA GLU A 294 10.88 -1.70 16.97
C GLU A 294 9.59 -2.37 16.49
N VAL A 295 9.21 -2.20 15.23
CA VAL A 295 8.00 -2.83 14.68
C VAL A 295 8.19 -4.35 14.55
N GLU A 296 9.40 -4.82 14.27
CA GLU A 296 9.73 -6.25 14.27
C GLU A 296 9.52 -6.88 15.65
N ASN A 297 9.84 -6.17 16.73
CA ASN A 297 9.55 -6.63 18.08
C ASN A 297 8.02 -6.81 18.31
N SER A 298 7.19 -5.89 17.82
CA SER A 298 5.73 -6.08 17.84
C SER A 298 5.29 -7.26 16.96
N ALA A 299 5.96 -7.49 15.82
CA ALA A 299 5.68 -8.64 14.97
C ALA A 299 6.05 -9.97 15.63
N VAL A 300 7.13 -10.02 16.43
CA VAL A 300 7.45 -11.19 17.27
C VAL A 300 6.31 -11.47 18.24
N GLY A 301 5.69 -10.44 18.82
CA GLY A 301 4.48 -10.58 19.66
C GLY A 301 3.34 -11.30 18.94
N LEU A 302 3.06 -10.94 17.68
CA LEU A 302 2.07 -11.64 16.85
C LEU A 302 2.51 -13.09 16.53
N LEU A 303 3.74 -13.29 16.07
CA LEU A 303 4.24 -14.62 15.69
C LEU A 303 4.25 -15.60 16.87
N GLY A 304 4.49 -15.10 18.08
CA GLY A 304 4.43 -15.86 19.33
C GLY A 304 3.02 -16.04 19.91
N ALA A 305 1.99 -15.41 19.34
CA ALA A 305 0.65 -15.44 19.89
C ALA A 305 0.02 -16.85 19.77
N PRO A 306 -0.50 -17.45 20.87
CA PRO A 306 -1.08 -18.79 20.82
C PRO A 306 -2.21 -18.94 19.79
N ILE A 307 -3.06 -17.90 19.66
CA ILE A 307 -4.16 -17.87 18.69
C ILE A 307 -3.67 -17.90 17.23
N PHE A 308 -2.53 -17.27 16.95
CA PHE A 308 -1.94 -17.20 15.62
C PHE A 308 -1.23 -18.50 15.26
N ILE A 309 -0.44 -19.06 16.19
CA ILE A 309 0.25 -20.33 15.99
C ILE A 309 -0.75 -21.48 15.82
N SER A 310 -1.76 -21.55 16.71
CA SER A 310 -2.75 -22.64 16.68
C SER A 310 -3.63 -22.59 15.43
N SER A 311 -4.03 -21.40 14.96
CA SER A 311 -4.79 -21.27 13.71
C SER A 311 -3.94 -21.72 12.51
N LEU A 312 -2.68 -21.28 12.41
CA LEU A 312 -1.78 -21.75 11.35
C LEU A 312 -1.52 -23.25 11.39
N ALA A 313 -1.36 -23.84 12.58
CA ALA A 313 -1.15 -25.28 12.73
C ALA A 313 -2.38 -26.08 12.27
N LEU A 314 -3.59 -25.64 12.63
CA LEU A 314 -4.85 -26.24 12.18
C LEU A 314 -5.02 -26.14 10.66
N ILE A 315 -4.76 -24.97 10.09
CA ILE A 315 -4.84 -24.75 8.63
C ILE A 315 -3.84 -25.63 7.90
N THR A 316 -2.61 -25.72 8.41
CA THR A 316 -1.54 -26.51 7.78
C THR A 316 -1.83 -28.01 7.82
N ALA A 317 -2.52 -28.49 8.86
CA ALA A 317 -2.92 -29.88 9.01
C ALA A 317 -4.23 -30.23 8.27
N GLY A 318 -5.11 -29.24 8.05
CA GLY A 318 -6.47 -29.46 7.55
C GLY A 318 -7.47 -29.96 8.59
N ASN A 319 -7.01 -30.31 9.81
CA ASN A 319 -7.87 -30.82 10.89
C ASN A 319 -7.18 -30.70 12.27
N ARG A 320 -7.96 -30.88 13.35
CA ARG A 320 -7.47 -30.82 14.73
C ARG A 320 -6.48 -31.92 15.09
N ALA A 321 -6.71 -33.15 14.65
CA ALA A 321 -5.87 -34.29 15.03
C ALA A 321 -4.42 -34.14 14.54
N GLY A 322 -4.23 -33.58 13.35
CA GLY A 322 -2.92 -33.34 12.76
C GLY A 322 -2.22 -32.04 13.18
N ALA A 323 -2.90 -31.14 13.91
CA ALA A 323 -2.40 -29.79 14.18
C ALA A 323 -1.05 -29.79 14.90
N ALA A 324 -0.88 -30.64 15.93
CA ALA A 324 0.39 -30.76 16.66
C ALA A 324 1.54 -31.23 15.75
N ALA A 325 1.28 -32.19 14.86
CA ALA A 325 2.26 -32.69 13.91
C ALA A 325 2.60 -31.68 12.79
N ALA A 326 1.74 -30.67 12.58
CA ALA A 326 1.97 -29.62 11.60
C ALA A 326 2.80 -28.44 12.13
N VAL A 327 3.04 -28.34 13.44
CA VAL A 327 3.85 -27.25 14.04
C VAL A 327 5.23 -27.08 13.39
N PRO A 328 6.00 -28.13 13.07
CA PRO A 328 7.28 -27.96 12.35
C PRO A 328 7.15 -27.27 10.99
N ARG A 329 6.01 -27.44 10.28
CA ARG A 329 5.75 -26.75 9.01
C ARG A 329 5.42 -25.26 9.25
N VAL A 330 4.77 -24.92 10.35
CA VAL A 330 4.58 -23.52 10.78
C VAL A 330 5.92 -22.87 11.12
N MET A 331 6.82 -23.58 11.79
CA MET A 331 8.18 -23.07 12.05
C MET A 331 8.97 -22.86 10.75
N ALA A 332 8.83 -23.76 9.78
CA ALA A 332 9.42 -23.57 8.45
C ALA A 332 8.85 -22.34 7.71
N LEU A 333 7.55 -22.03 7.89
CA LEU A 333 6.95 -20.80 7.40
C LEU A 333 7.58 -19.57 8.07
N TYR A 334 7.77 -19.58 9.38
CA TYR A 334 8.40 -18.46 10.10
C TYR A 334 9.84 -18.24 9.66
N ARG A 335 10.62 -19.31 9.47
CA ARG A 335 11.97 -19.24 8.91
C ARG A 335 11.98 -18.62 7.52
N ARG A 336 11.05 -19.05 6.65
CA ARG A 336 10.92 -18.47 5.30
C ARG A 336 10.60 -16.98 5.38
N PHE A 337 9.64 -16.60 6.21
CA PHE A 337 9.26 -15.19 6.40
C PHE A 337 10.45 -14.36 6.88
N ALA A 338 11.18 -14.80 7.91
CA ALA A 338 12.37 -14.11 8.42
C ALA A 338 13.44 -13.94 7.33
N ASN A 339 13.76 -14.99 6.58
CA ASN A 339 14.75 -14.95 5.50
C ASN A 339 14.33 -13.98 4.37
N GLU A 340 13.06 -14.03 3.96
CA GLU A 340 12.53 -13.14 2.92
C GLU A 340 12.49 -11.69 3.41
N HIS A 341 12.11 -11.44 4.67
CA HIS A 341 12.11 -10.10 5.27
C HIS A 341 13.53 -9.52 5.36
N ALA A 342 14.50 -10.30 5.85
CA ALA A 342 15.90 -9.89 5.87
C ALA A 342 16.44 -9.62 4.45
N ALA A 343 16.02 -10.40 3.44
CA ALA A 343 16.36 -10.14 2.05
C ALA A 343 15.75 -8.83 1.52
N ARG A 344 14.48 -8.53 1.86
CA ARG A 344 13.82 -7.25 1.52
C ARG A 344 14.56 -6.07 2.17
N ARG A 345 14.90 -6.18 3.46
CA ARG A 345 15.70 -5.17 4.17
C ARG A 345 17.05 -4.93 3.51
N ARG A 346 17.80 -5.98 3.16
CA ARG A 346 19.07 -5.86 2.43
C ARG A 346 18.89 -5.20 1.07
N ALA A 347 17.89 -5.59 0.30
CA ALA A 347 17.58 -4.99 -1.00
C ALA A 347 17.18 -3.50 -0.88
N ALA A 348 16.55 -3.12 0.24
CA ALA A 348 16.18 -1.76 0.58
C ALA A 348 17.34 -0.91 1.12
N GLY A 349 18.51 -1.49 1.42
CA GLY A 349 19.63 -0.79 2.06
C GLY A 349 19.50 -0.62 3.58
N LEU A 350 18.62 -1.41 4.23
CA LEU A 350 18.25 -1.32 5.64
C LEU A 350 18.57 -2.62 6.41
N ALA A 351 19.69 -3.27 6.09
CA ALA A 351 20.11 -4.47 6.81
C ALA A 351 20.18 -4.22 8.33
N SER A 352 19.74 -5.20 9.12
CA SER A 352 19.90 -5.17 10.59
C SER A 352 20.84 -6.29 11.01
N GLU A 353 21.70 -5.99 11.97
CA GLU A 353 22.52 -6.99 12.66
C GLU A 353 21.75 -7.63 13.83
N HIS A 354 20.67 -6.98 14.29
CA HIS A 354 19.94 -7.31 15.52
C HIS A 354 18.43 -7.50 15.27
N SER A 355 18.03 -8.03 14.12
CA SER A 355 16.61 -8.26 13.79
C SER A 355 15.91 -9.09 14.87
N PRO A 356 14.87 -8.56 15.55
CA PRO A 356 14.10 -9.34 16.52
C PRO A 356 13.42 -10.56 15.92
N ILE A 357 12.98 -10.50 14.66
CA ILE A 357 12.35 -11.63 13.97
C ILE A 357 13.37 -12.75 13.74
N GLU A 358 14.56 -12.44 13.24
CA GLU A 358 15.62 -13.46 13.04
C GLU A 358 16.07 -14.06 14.37
N ALA A 359 16.19 -13.25 15.43
CA ALA A 359 16.51 -13.73 16.78
C ALA A 359 15.42 -14.65 17.34
N PHE A 360 14.15 -14.30 17.17
CA PHE A 360 13.03 -15.12 17.60
C PHE A 360 13.01 -16.47 16.89
N VAL A 361 13.17 -16.50 15.56
CA VAL A 361 13.21 -17.75 14.80
C VAL A 361 14.37 -18.63 15.22
N ARG A 362 15.57 -18.08 15.44
CA ARG A 362 16.72 -18.86 15.96
C ARG A 362 16.42 -19.49 17.32
N SER A 363 15.74 -18.78 18.21
CA SER A 363 15.37 -19.30 19.54
C SER A 363 14.31 -20.41 19.48
N LEU A 364 13.50 -20.48 18.43
CA LEU A 364 12.54 -21.59 18.22
C LEU A 364 13.20 -22.86 17.68
N GLU A 365 14.44 -22.76 17.19
CA GLU A 365 15.21 -23.85 16.58
C GLU A 365 16.29 -24.44 17.50
N ALA A 366 16.65 -23.70 18.55
CA ALA A 366 17.55 -24.12 19.62
C ALA A 366 16.81 -25.05 20.60
#